data_AF-A0A2M8UIH0-F1
#
_entry.id   AF-A0A2M8UIH0-F1
#
_cell.length_a   1.000
_cell.length_b   1.000
_cell.length_c   1.000
_cell.angle_alpha   90.00
_cell.angle_beta   90.00
_cell.angle_gamma   90.00
#
_symmetry.space_group_name_H-M   'P 1'
#
loop_
_entity.id
_entity.type
_entity.pdbx_description
1 polymer ?
#
loop_
_entity_poly.entity_id
_entity_poly.type
_entity_poly.pdbx_seq_one_letter_code
_entity_poly.pdbx_strand_id
1 'polypeptide(L)'
;MWSSVVKRSNKRPSDPDLAPTPRDRERVDGIINRISEETLLVFDLLKDGMVKEASFKTVEESITRHCILSTFEQVRVDAFRDAAGLARQQARKFAEAALEMPEPQQRQFVLSVSQAFERFAKQLQTIEQRAIAEKQRRDKQD
;
A
#
# COMPACT_ATOMS: atom_id res chain seq x y z
N MET A 1 -27.80 -34.64 30.87
CA MET A 1 -27.41 -34.46 29.45
C MET A 1 -28.20 -33.30 28.91
N TRP A 2 -27.57 -32.21 28.48
CA TRP A 2 -28.03 -31.28 27.43
C TRP A 2 -26.85 -30.40 27.03
N SER A 3 -26.21 -30.71 25.90
CA SER A 3 -25.25 -29.83 25.25
C SER A 3 -26.00 -28.95 24.25
N SER A 4 -26.07 -27.65 24.53
CA SER A 4 -26.57 -26.66 23.58
C SER A 4 -25.46 -26.34 22.58
N VAL A 5 -25.59 -26.90 21.37
CA VAL A 5 -24.71 -26.60 20.24
C VAL A 5 -25.15 -25.27 19.63
N VAL A 6 -24.49 -24.19 20.03
CA VAL A 6 -24.59 -22.90 19.34
C VAL A 6 -23.85 -23.06 18.00
N LYS A 7 -24.60 -23.21 16.91
CA LYS A 7 -24.08 -23.11 15.54
C LYS A 7 -23.48 -21.71 15.36
N ARG A 8 -22.16 -21.59 15.54
CA ARG A 8 -21.39 -20.42 15.10
C ARG A 8 -21.48 -20.37 13.58
N SER A 9 -22.23 -19.40 13.06
CA SER A 9 -22.19 -19.03 11.66
C SER A 9 -20.76 -18.55 11.35
N ASN A 10 -20.02 -19.37 10.59
CA ASN A 10 -18.71 -19.02 10.09
C ASN A 10 -18.89 -18.03 8.93
N LYS A 11 -19.37 -16.81 9.22
CA LYS A 11 -19.29 -15.70 8.28
C LYS A 11 -17.82 -15.32 8.22
N ARG A 12 -17.11 -15.77 7.17
CA ARG A 12 -15.85 -15.15 6.77
C ARG A 12 -16.08 -13.63 6.79
N PRO A 13 -15.17 -12.81 7.35
CA PRO A 13 -15.27 -11.38 7.14
C PRO A 13 -15.31 -11.18 5.62
N SER A 14 -16.38 -10.54 5.14
CA SER A 14 -16.44 -10.08 3.76
C SER A 14 -15.17 -9.30 3.50
N ASP A 15 -14.39 -9.72 2.49
CA ASP A 15 -13.20 -8.99 2.07
C ASP A 15 -13.59 -7.51 1.93
N PRO A 16 -12.77 -6.57 2.44
CA PRO A 16 -13.04 -5.16 2.22
C PRO A 16 -13.17 -4.96 0.72
N ASP A 17 -14.23 -4.27 0.30
CA ASP A 17 -14.45 -3.97 -1.11
C ASP A 17 -13.31 -3.05 -1.57
N LEU A 18 -12.27 -3.67 -2.14
CA LEU A 18 -11.07 -3.02 -2.68
C LEU A 18 -11.34 -2.49 -4.09
N ALA A 19 -12.61 -2.23 -4.44
CA ALA A 19 -12.94 -1.62 -5.71
C ALA A 19 -12.16 -0.30 -5.86
N PRO A 20 -11.36 -0.13 -6.92
CA PRO A 20 -10.54 1.05 -7.09
C PRO A 20 -11.41 2.30 -7.15
N THR A 21 -11.11 3.27 -6.29
CA THR A 21 -11.85 4.52 -6.19
C THR A 21 -11.62 5.38 -7.44
N PRO A 22 -12.48 6.36 -7.74
CA PRO A 22 -12.23 7.31 -8.84
C PRO A 22 -10.87 8.00 -8.72
N ARG A 23 -10.44 8.28 -7.49
CA ARG A 23 -9.12 8.88 -7.19
C ARG A 23 -7.96 7.92 -7.47
N ASP A 24 -8.17 6.61 -7.25
CA ASP A 24 -7.17 5.60 -7.61
C ASP A 24 -7.02 5.49 -9.13
N ARG A 25 -8.13 5.63 -9.88
CA ARG A 25 -8.10 5.67 -11.35
C ARG A 25 -7.34 6.88 -11.89
N GLU A 26 -7.64 8.07 -11.37
CA GLU A 26 -6.91 9.30 -11.74
C GLU A 26 -5.40 9.19 -11.45
N ARG A 27 -5.02 8.56 -10.34
CA ARG A 27 -3.61 8.30 -10.01
C ARG A 27 -2.97 7.32 -10.98
N VAL A 28 -3.64 6.23 -11.33
CA VAL A 28 -3.16 5.25 -12.32
C VAL A 28 -2.99 5.90 -13.68
N ASP A 29 -3.95 6.71 -14.13
CA ASP A 29 -3.86 7.42 -15.40
C ASP A 29 -2.68 8.42 -15.40
N GLY A 30 -2.45 9.12 -14.29
CA GLY A 30 -1.28 10.00 -14.13
C GLY A 30 0.06 9.25 -14.20
N ILE A 31 0.14 8.05 -13.62
CA ILE A 31 1.32 7.18 -13.70
C ILE A 31 1.55 6.72 -15.15
N ILE A 32 0.50 6.27 -15.84
CA ILE A 32 0.57 5.83 -17.23
C ILE A 32 1.03 6.97 -18.13
N ASN A 33 0.49 8.18 -17.94
CA ASN A 33 0.89 9.35 -18.72
C ASN A 33 2.36 9.70 -18.50
N ARG A 34 2.84 9.71 -17.25
CA ARG A 34 4.25 10.01 -16.95
C ARG A 34 5.21 8.99 -17.54
N ILE A 35 4.88 7.70 -17.46
CA ILE A 35 5.67 6.64 -18.10
C ILE A 35 5.65 6.81 -19.62
N SER A 36 4.51 7.16 -20.21
CA SER A 36 4.35 7.34 -21.65
C SER A 36 5.15 8.55 -22.16
N GLU A 37 5.10 9.68 -21.47
CA GLU A 37 5.86 10.89 -21.80
C GLU A 37 7.36 10.64 -21.78
N GLU A 38 7.87 9.95 -20.76
CA GLU A 38 9.28 9.62 -20.71
C GLU A 38 9.70 8.56 -21.73
N THR A 39 8.82 7.59 -22.00
CA THR A 39 9.05 6.62 -23.07
C THR A 39 9.16 7.32 -24.43
N LEU A 40 8.33 8.33 -24.69
CA LEU A 40 8.42 9.15 -25.90
C LEU A 40 9.72 9.96 -25.97
N LEU A 41 10.17 10.54 -24.84
CA LEU A 41 11.46 11.24 -24.78
C LEU A 41 12.64 10.29 -25.09
N VAL A 42 12.60 9.06 -24.58
CA VAL A 42 13.60 8.03 -24.91
C VAL A 42 13.54 7.68 -26.40
N PHE A 43 12.35 7.51 -26.98
CA PHE A 43 12.20 7.28 -28.43
C PHE A 43 12.76 8.43 -29.28
N ASP A 44 12.53 9.68 -28.88
CA ASP A 44 13.08 10.84 -29.60
C ASP A 44 14.62 10.90 -29.50
N LEU A 45 15.19 10.58 -28.34
CA LEU A 45 16.64 10.47 -28.16
C LEU A 45 17.25 9.33 -29.00
N LEU A 46 16.55 8.19 -29.10
CA LEU A 46 16.97 7.07 -29.97
C LEU A 46 16.93 7.47 -31.44
N LYS A 47 15.85 8.14 -31.88
CA LYS A 47 15.71 8.67 -33.24
C LYS A 47 16.83 9.66 -33.56
N ASP A 48 17.15 10.57 -32.65
CA ASP A 48 18.24 11.53 -32.83
C ASP A 48 19.61 10.85 -32.86
N GLY A 49 19.82 9.82 -32.03
CA GLY A 49 21.04 9.01 -32.04
C GLY A 49 21.25 8.22 -33.34
N MET A 50 20.16 7.71 -33.94
CA MET A 50 20.18 7.04 -35.24
C MET A 50 20.50 8.00 -36.39
N VAL A 51 20.13 9.28 -36.28
CA VAL A 51 20.39 10.30 -37.31
C VAL A 51 21.78 10.94 -37.15
N LYS A 52 22.36 10.97 -35.94
CA LYS A 52 23.56 11.77 -35.63
C LYS A 52 24.78 11.00 -35.08
N GLU A 53 24.84 9.67 -35.19
CA GLU A 53 25.92 8.84 -34.61
C GLU A 53 26.19 9.12 -33.12
N ALA A 54 25.14 9.32 -32.31
CA ALA A 54 25.31 9.54 -30.87
C ALA A 54 25.42 8.21 -30.11
N SER A 55 26.30 8.16 -29.09
CA SER A 55 26.53 6.98 -28.26
C SER A 55 25.31 6.60 -27.41
N PHE A 56 24.70 5.45 -27.71
CA PHE A 56 23.52 4.89 -27.03
C PHE A 56 23.75 4.42 -25.58
N LYS A 57 25.00 4.28 -25.13
CA LYS A 57 25.36 3.64 -23.85
C LYS A 57 24.82 4.33 -22.59
N THR A 58 24.35 5.57 -22.68
CA THR A 58 23.92 6.37 -21.51
C THR A 58 22.39 6.51 -21.40
N VAL A 59 21.64 6.14 -22.44
CA VAL A 59 20.20 6.45 -22.57
C VAL A 59 19.31 5.29 -22.10
N GLU A 60 19.68 4.03 -22.36
CA GLU A 60 18.77 2.88 -22.20
C GLU A 60 18.53 2.39 -20.77
N GLU A 61 19.57 2.27 -19.93
CA GLU A 61 19.41 1.57 -18.63
C GLU A 61 19.15 2.49 -17.43
N SER A 62 19.52 3.77 -17.52
CA SER A 62 19.46 4.68 -16.38
C SER A 62 18.12 5.44 -16.31
N ILE A 63 17.64 6.01 -17.41
CA ILE A 63 16.54 6.97 -17.40
C ILE A 63 15.20 6.27 -17.14
N THR A 64 14.84 5.30 -17.99
CA THR A 64 13.57 4.55 -17.86
C THR A 64 13.51 3.80 -16.53
N ARG A 65 14.61 3.16 -16.12
CA ARG A 65 14.69 2.47 -14.82
C ARG A 65 14.54 3.45 -13.66
N HIS A 66 15.19 4.60 -13.72
CA HIS A 66 15.10 5.63 -12.68
C HIS A 66 13.69 6.18 -12.55
N CYS A 67 13.00 6.44 -13.67
CA CYS A 67 11.62 6.88 -13.64
C CYS A 67 10.66 5.86 -13.08
N ILE A 68 10.75 4.62 -13.53
CA ILE A 68 9.92 3.53 -13.00
C ILE A 68 10.13 3.44 -11.48
N LEU A 69 11.37 3.38 -11.02
CA LEU A 69 11.69 3.31 -9.59
C LEU A 69 11.18 4.54 -8.82
N SER A 70 11.37 5.75 -9.35
CA SER A 70 10.92 6.99 -8.70
C SER A 70 9.40 7.09 -8.63
N THR A 71 8.69 6.60 -9.66
CA THR A 71 7.23 6.58 -9.72
C THR A 71 6.67 5.57 -8.72
N PHE A 72 7.23 4.37 -8.65
CA PHE A 72 6.85 3.38 -7.63
C PHE A 72 7.13 3.87 -6.21
N GLU A 73 8.24 4.55 -5.98
CA GLU A 73 8.55 5.17 -4.69
C GLU A 73 7.52 6.25 -4.33
N GLN A 74 7.15 7.11 -5.28
CA GLN A 74 6.15 8.15 -5.07
C GLN A 74 4.77 7.56 -4.75
N VAL A 75 4.34 6.52 -5.48
CA VAL A 75 3.11 5.78 -5.18
C VAL A 75 3.13 5.19 -3.78
N ARG A 76 4.26 4.62 -3.38
CA ARG A 76 4.45 4.05 -2.04
C ARG A 76 4.30 5.12 -0.96
N VAL A 77 4.97 6.26 -1.10
CA VAL A 77 4.89 7.38 -0.15
C VAL A 77 3.46 7.92 -0.06
N ASP A 78 2.77 8.10 -1.18
CA ASP A 78 1.39 8.59 -1.21
C ASP A 78 0.42 7.60 -0.55
N ALA A 79 0.58 6.29 -0.79
CA ALA A 79 -0.20 5.25 -0.11
C ALA A 79 0.02 5.27 1.41
N PHE A 80 1.26 5.43 1.87
CA PHE A 80 1.55 5.57 3.31
C PHE A 80 0.92 6.84 3.91
N ARG A 81 0.94 7.95 3.17
CA ARG A 81 0.31 9.20 3.61
C ARG A 81 -1.20 9.05 3.76
N ASP A 82 -1.85 8.40 2.81
CA ASP A 82 -3.30 8.16 2.86
C ASP A 82 -3.67 7.20 4.00
N ALA A 83 -2.91 6.12 4.19
CA ALA A 83 -3.09 5.19 5.30
C ALA A 83 -2.96 5.91 6.66
N ALA A 84 -1.95 6.78 6.81
CA ALA A 84 -1.79 7.61 8.01
C ALA A 84 -2.95 8.60 8.21
N GLY A 85 -3.48 9.17 7.12
CA GLY A 85 -4.67 10.02 7.14
C GLY A 85 -5.91 9.28 7.66
N LEU A 86 -6.18 8.09 7.11
CA LEU A 86 -7.28 7.22 7.54
C LEU A 86 -7.14 6.80 9.01
N ALA A 87 -5.93 6.42 9.43
CA ALA A 87 -5.65 6.06 10.82
C ALA A 87 -5.95 7.21 11.79
N ARG A 88 -5.56 8.45 11.45
CA ARG A 88 -5.88 9.65 12.25
C ARG A 88 -7.37 9.92 12.31
N GLN A 89 -8.07 9.81 11.18
CA GLN A 89 -9.51 10.01 11.14
C GLN A 89 -10.23 8.97 12.01
N GLN A 90 -9.80 7.71 11.95
CA GLN A 90 -10.37 6.65 12.76
C GLN A 90 -10.07 6.83 14.26
N ALA A 91 -8.84 7.23 14.61
CA ALA A 91 -8.47 7.56 15.98
C ALA A 91 -9.33 8.70 16.55
N ARG A 92 -9.62 9.72 15.73
CA ARG A 92 -10.53 10.81 16.11
C ARG A 92 -11.94 10.31 16.39
N LYS A 93 -12.50 9.45 15.52
CA LYS A 93 -13.82 8.83 15.74
C LYS A 93 -13.86 8.00 17.02
N PHE A 94 -12.78 7.29 17.35
CA PHE A 94 -12.68 6.55 18.61
C PHE A 94 -12.64 7.47 19.83
N ALA A 95 -11.91 8.58 19.75
CA ALA A 95 -11.88 9.58 20.82
C ALA A 95 -13.26 10.22 21.03
N GLU A 96 -13.95 10.61 19.95
CA GLU A 96 -15.31 11.16 19.98
C GLU A 96 -16.29 10.14 20.58
N ALA A 97 -16.26 8.88 20.16
CA ALA A 97 -17.10 7.82 20.72
C ALA A 97 -16.83 7.57 22.21
N ALA A 98 -15.57 7.64 22.64
CA ALA A 98 -15.21 7.47 24.04
C ALA A 98 -15.81 8.58 24.92
N LEU A 99 -15.86 9.83 24.44
CA LEU A 99 -16.44 10.96 25.19
C LEU A 99 -17.93 10.76 25.50
N GLU A 100 -18.67 10.03 24.67
CA GLU A 100 -20.09 9.74 24.86
C GLU A 100 -20.35 8.59 25.86
N MET A 101 -19.31 7.87 26.28
CA MET A 101 -19.43 6.69 27.15
C MET A 101 -19.21 7.03 28.63
N PRO A 102 -19.84 6.31 29.58
CA PRO A 102 -19.48 6.36 31.00
C PRO A 102 -18.07 5.81 31.28
N GLU A 103 -17.40 6.33 32.31
CA GLU A 103 -15.97 6.05 32.62
C GLU A 103 -15.58 4.54 32.66
N PRO A 104 -16.37 3.62 33.23
CA PRO A 104 -16.02 2.19 33.20
C PRO A 104 -16.03 1.61 31.77
N GLN A 105 -16.93 2.07 30.92
CA GLN A 105 -17.03 1.65 29.53
C GLN A 105 -15.92 2.28 28.67
N GLN A 106 -15.55 3.53 28.93
CA GLN A 106 -14.41 4.20 28.31
C GLN A 106 -13.11 3.41 28.52
N ARG A 107 -12.83 2.99 29.76
CA ARG A 107 -11.62 2.20 30.08
C ARG A 107 -11.60 0.89 29.30
N GLN A 108 -12.73 0.17 29.26
CA GLN A 108 -12.84 -1.09 28.51
C GLN A 108 -12.71 -0.87 27.00
N PHE A 109 -13.26 0.22 26.48
CA PHE A 109 -13.17 0.60 25.07
C PHE A 109 -11.71 0.88 24.67
N VAL A 110 -10.99 1.70 25.44
CA VAL A 110 -9.57 2.01 25.19
C VAL A 110 -8.72 0.74 25.23
N LEU A 111 -8.93 -0.14 26.21
CA LEU A 111 -8.22 -1.43 26.28
C LEU A 111 -8.49 -2.30 25.05
N SER A 112 -9.74 -2.36 24.60
CA SER A 112 -10.13 -3.16 23.43
C SER A 112 -9.51 -2.61 22.13
N VAL A 113 -9.51 -1.30 21.97
CA VAL A 113 -8.87 -0.62 20.82
C VAL A 113 -7.36 -0.84 20.83
N SER A 114 -6.70 -0.69 21.99
CA SER A 114 -5.26 -0.95 22.13
C SER A 114 -4.89 -2.38 21.74
N GLN A 115 -5.65 -3.37 22.23
CA GLN A 115 -5.42 -4.78 21.87
C GLN A 115 -5.63 -5.05 20.38
N ALA A 116 -6.60 -4.38 19.74
CA ALA A 116 -6.81 -4.50 18.31
C ALA A 116 -5.62 -3.94 17.51
N PHE A 117 -5.09 -2.78 17.90
CA PHE A 117 -3.90 -2.19 17.27
C PHE A 117 -2.65 -3.06 17.49
N GLU A 118 -2.46 -3.64 18.67
CA GLU A 118 -1.34 -4.58 18.91
C GLU A 118 -1.42 -5.82 18.03
N ARG A 119 -2.62 -6.41 17.86
CA ARG A 119 -2.81 -7.55 16.95
C ARG A 119 -2.52 -7.17 15.51
N PHE A 120 -2.98 -6.00 15.08
CA PHE A 120 -2.70 -5.47 13.75
C PHE A 120 -1.20 -5.24 13.51
N ALA A 121 -0.50 -4.63 14.48
CA ALA A 121 0.95 -4.43 14.39
C ALA A 121 1.73 -5.75 14.27
N LYS A 122 1.35 -6.77 15.04
CA LYS A 122 1.94 -8.12 14.94
C LYS A 122 1.69 -8.77 13.57
N GLN A 123 0.49 -8.58 13.00
CA GLN A 123 0.18 -9.05 11.65
C GLN A 123 1.06 -8.37 10.59
N LEU A 124 1.22 -7.04 10.68
CA LEU A 124 2.11 -6.30 9.77
C LEU A 124 3.56 -6.79 9.85
N GLN A 125 4.10 -6.96 11.06
CA GLN A 125 5.46 -7.51 11.26
C GLN A 125 5.60 -8.89 10.64
N THR A 126 4.58 -9.74 10.74
CA THR A 126 4.60 -11.09 10.15
C THR A 126 4.63 -11.02 8.62
N ILE A 127 3.86 -10.11 8.01
CA ILE A 127 3.83 -9.91 6.55
C ILE A 127 5.19 -9.39 6.07
N GLU A 128 5.78 -8.42 6.78
CA GLU A 128 7.10 -7.88 6.46
C GLU A 128 8.19 -8.96 6.52
N GLN A 129 8.20 -9.77 7.58
CA GLN A 129 9.13 -10.89 7.71
C GLN A 129 8.98 -11.92 6.56
N ARG A 130 7.75 -12.21 6.12
CA ARG A 130 7.50 -13.08 4.98
C ARG A 130 8.03 -12.48 3.67
N ALA A 131 7.80 -11.20 3.43
CA ALA A 131 8.30 -10.51 2.25
C ALA A 131 9.84 -10.50 2.20
N ILE A 132 10.50 -10.28 3.34
CA ILE A 132 11.96 -10.37 3.46
C ILE A 132 12.46 -11.79 3.18
N ALA A 133 11.82 -12.80 3.78
CA ALA A 133 12.20 -14.20 3.57
C ALA A 133 12.00 -14.65 2.12
N GLU A 134 10.96 -14.17 1.45
CA GLU A 134 10.70 -14.48 0.04
C GLU A 134 11.73 -13.82 -0.89
N LYS A 135 12.10 -12.57 -0.62
CA LYS A 135 13.18 -11.88 -1.32
C LYS A 135 14.51 -12.64 -1.20
N GLN A 136 14.88 -13.03 0.02
CA GLN A 136 16.10 -13.81 0.27
C GLN A 136 16.14 -15.19 -0.41
N ARG A 137 14.97 -15.79 -0.69
CA ARG A 137 14.89 -17.06 -1.44
C ARG A 137 15.12 -16.85 -2.93
N ARG A 138 14.58 -15.77 -3.50
CA ARG A 138 14.79 -15.41 -4.91
C ARG A 138 16.26 -15.05 -5.16
N ASP A 139 16.85 -14.24 -4.30
CA ASP A 139 18.26 -13.81 -4.39
C ASP A 139 19.27 -14.97 -4.22
N LYS A 140 18.84 -16.17 -3.79
CA LYS A 140 19.68 -17.39 -3.69
C LYS A 140 19.49 -18.38 -4.84
N GLN A 141 18.47 -18.18 -5.67
CA GLN A 141 18.16 -19.03 -6.82
C GLN A 141 18.75 -18.50 -8.14
N ASP A 142 19.08 -17.20 -8.18
CA ASP A 142 19.88 -16.55 -9.23
C ASP A 142 21.38 -16.65 -8.91
#